data_AF-A0A0P0P1H9-F1
#
_entry.id   AF-A0A0P0P1H9-F1
#
_cell.length_a   1.000
_cell.length_b   1.000
_cell.length_c   1.000
_cell.angle_alpha   90.00
_cell.angle_beta   90.00
_cell.angle_gamma   90.00
#
_symmetry.space_group_name_H-M   'P 1'
#
loop_
_entity.id
_entity.type
_entity.pdbx_description
1 polymer ?
#
loop_
_entity_poly.entity_id
_entity_poly.type
_entity_poly.pdbx_seq_one_letter_code
_entity_poly.pdbx_strand_id
1 'polypeptide(L)'
;MNLNPAKTEFDSFEHAEIRRQIEQIKLQEGLSQAEIGRQAEVPQSTLSSYLKGSYGGDNNVPAAALFKWLSGRQRIAAQGLRLPAAPSFQPLYTSDKILALFDMAREMGRLVMITGAPGVSKTATARQYCATAQSRAWLATMDPSTSGVPTMLLEILSAMGEGENRGTPQVLAKRVVDKAAEAKGLIIVDEAQLLSDKAIEQLRAINDTTRRRGMPIGIALIGNDELSSKISGNGTRRAFAQVSSRVAQRRVILKPDPRDVSAYAQAWADANGEVLTKRELDFLQAIAARPGGLRNVEMTFEGALLVSLNSDRPLNVEHLQGAFAQLSGLNLAA
;
A
#
# COMPACT_ATOMS: atom_id res chain seq x y z
N MET A 1 32.96 -14.35 -10.69
CA MET A 1 33.14 -13.48 -11.87
C MET A 1 33.57 -12.11 -11.37
N ASN A 2 34.60 -11.48 -11.93
CA ASN A 2 34.95 -10.10 -11.54
C ASN A 2 33.82 -9.17 -12.02
N LEU A 3 33.09 -8.57 -11.07
CA LEU A 3 31.85 -7.84 -11.35
C LEU A 3 32.17 -6.39 -11.74
N ASN A 4 32.46 -6.16 -13.02
CA ASN A 4 32.41 -4.81 -13.60
C ASN A 4 30.99 -4.56 -14.16
N PRO A 5 30.10 -3.83 -13.46
CA PRO A 5 28.73 -3.58 -13.92
C PRO A 5 28.65 -2.68 -15.16
N ALA A 6 29.77 -2.09 -15.60
CA ALA A 6 29.86 -1.33 -16.86
C ALA A 6 30.30 -2.20 -18.04
N LYS A 7 30.38 -3.54 -17.88
CA LYS A 7 30.73 -4.45 -18.97
C LYS A 7 29.60 -4.52 -19.99
N THR A 8 29.92 -4.23 -21.24
CA THR A 8 28.97 -4.16 -22.38
C THR A 8 29.23 -5.20 -23.46
N GLU A 9 30.32 -5.96 -23.37
CA GLU A 9 30.67 -7.03 -24.32
C GLU A 9 30.87 -8.32 -23.57
N PHE A 10 30.30 -9.42 -24.06
CA PHE A 10 30.33 -10.72 -23.42
C PHE A 10 30.78 -11.78 -24.42
N ASP A 11 31.65 -12.69 -23.99
CA ASP A 11 32.02 -13.83 -24.82
C ASP A 11 30.95 -14.93 -24.79
N SER A 12 31.12 -15.97 -25.61
CA SER A 12 30.16 -17.07 -25.72
C SER A 12 29.98 -17.85 -24.41
N PHE A 13 31.03 -17.95 -23.59
CA PHE A 13 30.99 -18.60 -22.28
C PHE A 13 30.22 -17.74 -21.28
N GLU A 14 30.45 -16.43 -21.26
CA GLU A 14 29.75 -15.50 -20.39
C GLU A 14 28.26 -15.40 -20.69
N HIS A 15 27.88 -15.45 -21.98
CA HIS A 15 26.48 -15.57 -22.38
C HIS A 15 25.83 -16.85 -21.84
N ALA A 16 26.53 -17.99 -21.93
CA ALA A 16 26.04 -19.26 -21.40
C ALA A 16 25.87 -19.21 -19.87
N GLU A 17 26.82 -18.58 -19.17
CA GLU A 17 26.77 -18.43 -17.71
C GLU A 17 25.64 -17.52 -17.25
N ILE A 18 25.40 -16.39 -17.92
CA ILE A 18 24.25 -15.51 -17.64
C ILE A 18 22.95 -16.29 -17.79
N ARG A 19 22.77 -17.03 -18.90
CA ARG A 19 21.55 -17.85 -19.11
C ARG A 19 21.36 -18.89 -17.99
N ARG A 20 22.44 -19.57 -17.60
CA ARG A 20 22.44 -20.58 -16.54
C ARG A 20 22.02 -19.98 -15.20
N GLN A 21 22.55 -18.83 -14.82
CA GLN A 21 22.20 -18.16 -13.56
C GLN A 21 20.75 -17.69 -13.53
N ILE A 22 20.22 -17.17 -14.66
CA ILE A 22 18.82 -16.77 -14.76
C ILE A 22 17.89 -17.99 -14.60
N GLU A 23 18.19 -19.12 -15.22
CA GLU A 23 17.41 -20.36 -15.03
C GLU A 23 17.45 -20.86 -13.59
N GLN A 24 18.59 -20.77 -12.90
CA GLN A 24 18.69 -21.14 -11.48
C GLN A 24 17.82 -20.24 -10.59
N ILE A 25 17.84 -18.92 -10.77
CA ILE A 25 17.04 -17.98 -9.97
C ILE A 25 15.54 -18.22 -10.19
N LYS A 26 15.11 -18.47 -11.43
CA LYS A 26 13.72 -18.83 -11.72
C LYS A 26 13.26 -20.04 -10.90
N LEU A 27 14.12 -21.05 -10.78
CA LEU A 27 13.80 -22.27 -10.05
C LEU A 27 13.82 -22.08 -8.53
N GLN A 28 14.84 -21.37 -8.01
CA GLN A 28 15.05 -21.20 -6.56
C GLN A 28 14.06 -20.21 -5.93
N GLU A 29 13.74 -19.12 -6.64
CA GLU A 29 12.92 -18.03 -6.10
C GLU A 29 11.49 -18.01 -6.66
N GLY A 30 11.15 -18.97 -7.55
CA GLY A 30 9.82 -19.05 -8.16
C GLY A 30 9.46 -17.87 -9.09
N LEU A 31 10.45 -17.07 -9.51
CA LEU A 31 10.24 -15.90 -10.35
C LEU A 31 9.89 -16.30 -11.79
N SER A 32 8.87 -15.65 -12.34
CA SER A 32 8.52 -15.78 -13.76
C SER A 32 9.52 -15.01 -14.65
N GLN A 33 9.68 -15.46 -15.89
CA GLN A 33 10.49 -14.70 -16.89
C GLN A 33 9.96 -13.28 -17.10
N ALA A 34 8.65 -13.06 -16.97
CA ALA A 34 8.05 -11.74 -17.11
C ALA A 34 8.47 -10.81 -15.95
N GLU A 35 8.56 -11.32 -14.73
CA GLU A 35 9.06 -10.56 -13.58
C GLU A 35 10.53 -10.21 -13.73
N ILE A 36 11.36 -11.17 -14.15
CA ILE A 36 12.79 -10.93 -14.40
C ILE A 36 12.98 -9.89 -15.50
N GLY A 37 12.24 -9.99 -16.60
CA GLY A 37 12.29 -9.00 -17.69
C GLY A 37 11.94 -7.59 -17.23
N ARG A 38 10.90 -7.45 -16.39
CA ARG A 38 10.55 -6.14 -15.78
C ARG A 38 11.66 -5.60 -14.88
N GLN A 39 12.24 -6.44 -14.02
CA GLN A 39 13.27 -6.01 -13.07
C GLN A 39 14.62 -5.69 -13.75
N ALA A 40 14.95 -6.41 -14.81
CA ALA A 40 16.18 -6.20 -15.57
C ALA A 40 16.01 -5.22 -16.75
N GLU A 41 14.82 -4.65 -16.92
CA GLU A 41 14.48 -3.74 -18.05
C GLU A 41 14.70 -4.38 -19.43
N VAL A 42 14.47 -5.69 -19.54
CA VAL A 42 14.55 -6.45 -20.79
C VAL A 42 13.15 -6.84 -21.28
N PRO A 43 12.74 -6.46 -22.51
CA PRO A 43 11.46 -6.87 -23.07
C PRO A 43 11.27 -8.39 -23.05
N GLN A 44 10.06 -8.86 -22.71
CA GLN A 44 9.78 -10.28 -22.49
C GLN A 44 10.12 -11.16 -23.71
N SER A 45 9.84 -10.69 -24.92
CA SER A 45 10.15 -11.40 -26.17
C SER A 45 11.66 -11.51 -26.39
N THR A 46 12.41 -10.44 -26.10
CA THR A 46 13.88 -10.40 -26.14
C THR A 46 14.48 -11.33 -25.11
N LEU A 47 13.99 -11.30 -23.87
CA LEU A 47 14.47 -12.17 -22.79
C LEU A 47 14.24 -13.66 -23.10
N SER A 48 13.03 -14.03 -23.54
CA SER A 48 12.71 -15.42 -23.90
C SER A 48 13.62 -15.92 -25.04
N SER A 49 13.83 -15.11 -26.07
CA SER A 49 14.67 -15.48 -27.22
C SER A 49 16.15 -15.54 -26.84
N TYR A 50 16.62 -14.63 -25.97
CA TYR A 50 17.99 -14.62 -25.46
C TYR A 50 18.28 -15.85 -24.60
N LEU A 51 17.37 -16.23 -23.69
CA LEU A 51 17.53 -17.41 -22.83
C LEU A 51 17.55 -18.72 -23.63
N LYS A 52 16.79 -18.80 -24.72
CA LYS A 52 16.78 -19.94 -25.65
C LYS A 52 17.99 -19.97 -26.59
N GLY A 53 18.82 -18.94 -26.59
CA GLY A 53 19.94 -18.80 -27.53
C GLY A 53 19.52 -18.55 -28.99
N SER A 54 18.26 -18.17 -29.23
CA SER A 54 17.68 -17.97 -30.56
C SER A 54 17.47 -16.49 -30.90
N TYR A 55 18.04 -15.56 -30.13
CA TYR A 55 17.91 -14.13 -30.36
C TYR A 55 18.82 -13.68 -31.50
N GLY A 56 18.20 -13.24 -32.61
CA GLY A 56 18.91 -12.80 -33.82
C GLY A 56 19.41 -11.36 -33.80
N GLY A 57 19.17 -10.60 -32.72
CA GLY A 57 19.71 -9.26 -32.52
C GLY A 57 21.05 -9.26 -31.79
N ASP A 58 21.51 -8.09 -31.37
CA ASP A 58 22.71 -7.97 -30.55
C ASP A 58 22.49 -8.60 -29.17
N ASN A 59 23.16 -9.72 -28.92
CA ASN A 59 23.04 -10.49 -27.68
C ASN A 59 23.72 -9.77 -26.49
N ASN A 60 24.62 -8.83 -26.72
CA ASN A 60 25.29 -8.08 -25.66
C ASN A 60 24.35 -7.13 -24.91
N VAL A 61 23.34 -6.59 -25.60
CA VAL A 61 22.34 -5.69 -25.00
C VAL A 61 21.53 -6.36 -23.88
N PRO A 62 20.82 -7.49 -24.12
CA PRO A 62 20.14 -8.20 -23.04
C PRO A 62 21.12 -8.80 -22.03
N ALA A 63 22.33 -9.21 -22.46
CA ALA A 63 23.35 -9.73 -21.55
C ALA A 63 23.83 -8.67 -20.54
N ALA A 64 24.09 -7.44 -20.97
CA ALA A 64 24.52 -6.35 -20.10
C ALA A 64 23.46 -6.00 -19.04
N ALA A 65 22.20 -5.89 -19.47
CA ALA A 65 21.07 -5.61 -18.59
C ALA A 65 20.86 -6.73 -17.55
N LEU A 66 20.89 -8.00 -17.98
CA LEU A 66 20.80 -9.15 -17.10
C LEU A 66 22.02 -9.27 -16.18
N PHE A 67 23.22 -9.00 -16.67
CA PHE A 67 24.44 -9.04 -15.88
C PHE A 67 24.45 -7.95 -14.80
N LYS A 68 23.98 -6.74 -15.11
CA LYS A 68 23.80 -5.65 -14.13
C LYS A 68 22.79 -6.05 -13.04
N TRP A 69 21.66 -6.61 -13.44
CA TRP A 69 20.62 -7.10 -12.51
C TRP A 69 21.15 -8.25 -11.63
N LEU A 70 21.83 -9.25 -12.22
CA LEU A 70 22.50 -10.34 -11.51
C LEU A 70 23.55 -9.81 -10.54
N SER A 71 24.38 -8.84 -10.97
CA SER A 71 25.40 -8.22 -10.12
C SER A 71 24.79 -7.45 -8.95
N GLY A 72 23.62 -6.82 -9.15
CA GLY A 72 22.85 -6.17 -8.08
C GLY A 72 22.37 -7.18 -7.04
N ARG A 73 21.76 -8.29 -7.48
CA ARG A 73 21.35 -9.39 -6.60
C ARG A 73 22.55 -10.04 -5.90
N GLN A 74 23.63 -10.29 -6.64
CA GLN A 74 24.84 -10.91 -6.13
C GLN A 74 25.57 -10.00 -5.15
N ARG A 75 25.50 -8.67 -5.26
CA ARG A 75 26.03 -7.77 -4.23
C ARG A 75 25.28 -7.91 -2.90
N ILE A 76 23.96 -8.05 -2.96
CA ILE A 76 23.13 -8.28 -1.76
C ILE A 76 23.39 -9.68 -1.20
N ALA A 77 23.45 -10.70 -2.07
CA ALA A 77 23.68 -12.09 -1.68
C ALA A 77 25.13 -12.37 -1.22
N ALA A 78 26.14 -11.73 -1.83
CA ALA A 78 27.54 -11.87 -1.46
C ALA A 78 27.88 -11.21 -0.11
N GLN A 79 27.01 -10.33 0.38
CA GLN A 79 27.10 -9.77 1.73
C GLN A 79 26.45 -10.68 2.79
N GLY A 80 25.74 -11.74 2.40
CA GLY A 80 25.08 -12.66 3.34
C GLY A 80 23.97 -12.01 4.19
N LEU A 81 23.51 -10.81 3.79
CA LEU A 81 22.57 -10.01 4.57
C LEU A 81 21.20 -10.68 4.64
N ARG A 82 20.75 -10.97 5.85
CA ARG A 82 19.38 -11.42 6.16
C ARG A 82 18.48 -10.19 6.25
N LEU A 83 17.47 -10.12 5.39
CA LEU A 83 16.49 -9.03 5.38
C LEU A 83 15.35 -9.28 6.38
N PRO A 84 14.80 -8.24 7.00
CA PRO A 84 13.61 -8.36 7.84
C PRO A 84 12.41 -8.87 7.05
N ALA A 85 11.63 -9.76 7.66
CA ALA A 85 10.34 -10.20 7.15
C ALA A 85 9.23 -9.32 7.75
N ALA A 86 8.48 -8.61 6.90
CA ALA A 86 7.29 -7.89 7.34
C ALA A 86 6.14 -8.87 7.63
N PRO A 87 5.39 -8.68 8.72
CA PRO A 87 4.21 -9.49 8.99
C PRO A 87 3.13 -9.23 7.93
N SER A 88 2.28 -10.23 7.70
CA SER A 88 1.05 -10.05 6.90
C SER A 88 0.09 -9.06 7.59
N PHE A 89 -1.01 -8.70 6.92
CA PHE A 89 -2.02 -7.83 7.53
C PHE A 89 -2.45 -8.36 8.91
N GLN A 90 -2.35 -7.51 9.93
CA GLN A 90 -2.72 -7.85 11.30
C GLN A 90 -4.15 -7.36 11.61
N PRO A 91 -5.03 -8.23 12.15
CA PRO A 91 -6.36 -7.84 12.60
C PRO A 91 -6.25 -7.04 13.92
N LEU A 92 -5.93 -5.76 13.78
CA LEU A 92 -5.78 -4.84 14.90
C LEU A 92 -7.15 -4.45 15.46
N TYR A 93 -7.21 -4.07 16.74
CA TYR A 93 -8.44 -3.60 17.37
C TYR A 93 -9.04 -2.38 16.66
N THR A 94 -8.20 -1.46 16.17
CA THR A 94 -8.68 -0.35 15.32
C THR A 94 -9.17 -0.82 13.96
N SER A 95 -8.50 -1.81 13.35
CA SER A 95 -8.92 -2.40 12.08
C SER A 95 -10.31 -3.01 12.18
N ASP A 96 -10.62 -3.76 13.24
CA ASP A 96 -11.96 -4.34 13.45
C ASP A 96 -13.07 -3.29 13.47
N LYS A 97 -12.81 -2.12 14.07
CA LYS A 97 -13.78 -1.02 14.07
C LYS A 97 -13.98 -0.41 12.69
N ILE A 98 -12.92 -0.32 11.90
CA ILE A 98 -12.98 0.18 10.53
C ILE A 98 -13.74 -0.82 9.64
N LEU A 99 -13.46 -2.12 9.78
CA LEU A 99 -14.16 -3.20 9.07
C LEU A 99 -15.66 -3.18 9.38
N ALA A 100 -16.05 -3.06 10.65
CA ALA A 100 -17.45 -2.95 11.04
C ALA A 100 -18.17 -1.75 10.40
N LEU A 101 -17.47 -0.61 10.25
CA LEU A 101 -18.01 0.57 9.54
C LEU A 101 -18.15 0.33 8.04
N PHE A 102 -17.21 -0.39 7.42
CA PHE A 102 -17.32 -0.77 6.01
C PHE A 102 -18.50 -1.71 5.78
N ASP A 103 -18.69 -2.72 6.63
CA ASP A 103 -19.84 -3.62 6.54
C ASP A 103 -21.15 -2.88 6.71
N MET A 104 -21.26 -2.01 7.72
CA MET A 104 -22.45 -1.15 7.90
C MET A 104 -22.71 -0.29 6.65
N ALA A 105 -21.69 0.37 6.12
CA ALA A 105 -21.81 1.23 4.95
C ALA A 105 -22.27 0.44 3.72
N ARG A 106 -21.70 -0.75 3.51
CA ARG A 106 -22.03 -1.67 2.41
C ARG A 106 -23.47 -2.18 2.52
N GLU A 107 -23.86 -2.69 3.67
CA GLU A 107 -25.19 -3.30 3.87
C GLU A 107 -26.32 -2.27 3.86
N MET A 108 -26.10 -1.10 4.45
CA MET A 108 -27.11 -0.03 4.51
C MET A 108 -27.08 0.91 3.29
N GLY A 109 -26.05 0.78 2.45
CA GLY A 109 -25.74 1.68 1.34
C GLY A 109 -25.59 3.14 1.77
N ARG A 110 -24.92 3.37 2.90
CA ARG A 110 -24.77 4.69 3.54
C ARG A 110 -23.38 5.27 3.31
N LEU A 111 -23.30 6.59 3.41
CA LEU A 111 -22.03 7.30 3.42
C LEU A 111 -21.47 7.29 4.85
N VAL A 112 -20.24 6.85 5.04
CA VAL A 112 -19.50 6.88 6.32
C VAL A 112 -18.19 7.62 6.14
N MET A 113 -17.66 8.15 7.24
CA MET A 113 -16.41 8.91 7.25
C MET A 113 -15.48 8.42 8.35
N ILE A 114 -14.24 8.13 7.99
CA ILE A 114 -13.20 7.65 8.90
C ILE A 114 -11.99 8.58 8.76
N THR A 115 -11.77 9.44 9.75
CA THR A 115 -10.58 10.29 9.80
C THR A 115 -9.61 9.80 10.87
N GLY A 116 -8.34 10.15 10.73
CA GLY A 116 -7.41 9.93 11.82
C GLY A 116 -5.98 10.26 11.47
N ALA A 117 -5.11 10.17 12.47
CA ALA A 117 -3.68 10.39 12.33
C ALA A 117 -3.03 9.43 11.31
N PRO A 118 -1.90 9.80 10.71
CA PRO A 118 -1.08 8.87 9.93
C PRO A 118 -0.66 7.65 10.77
N GLY A 119 -0.62 6.47 10.15
CA GLY A 119 -0.15 5.25 10.81
C GLY A 119 -1.13 4.62 11.80
N VAL A 120 -2.45 4.80 11.63
CA VAL A 120 -3.50 4.14 12.43
C VAL A 120 -4.23 3.01 11.68
N SER A 121 -3.54 2.36 10.72
CA SER A 121 -4.03 1.21 9.94
C SER A 121 -5.20 1.47 8.95
N LYS A 122 -5.57 2.73 8.68
CA LYS A 122 -6.73 3.03 7.79
C LYS A 122 -6.59 2.43 6.38
N THR A 123 -5.54 2.82 5.65
CA THR A 123 -5.26 2.35 4.28
C THR A 123 -5.04 0.84 4.22
N ALA A 124 -4.28 0.28 5.19
CA ALA A 124 -4.04 -1.15 5.28
C ALA A 124 -5.35 -1.94 5.44
N THR A 125 -6.25 -1.45 6.31
CA THR A 125 -7.56 -2.07 6.53
C THR A 125 -8.45 -1.96 5.29
N ALA A 126 -8.44 -0.82 4.59
CA ALA A 126 -9.19 -0.65 3.34
C ALA A 126 -8.71 -1.62 2.23
N ARG A 127 -7.39 -1.76 2.07
CA ARG A 127 -6.80 -2.72 1.12
C ARG A 127 -7.18 -4.16 1.48
N GLN A 128 -7.05 -4.54 2.75
CA GLN A 128 -7.42 -5.88 3.21
C GLN A 128 -8.90 -6.18 2.98
N TYR A 129 -9.78 -5.21 3.27
CA TYR A 129 -11.22 -5.38 3.06
C TYR A 129 -11.50 -5.70 1.59
N CYS A 130 -10.96 -4.92 0.64
CA CYS A 130 -11.12 -5.15 -0.80
C CYS A 130 -10.46 -6.45 -1.31
N ALA A 131 -9.36 -6.90 -0.70
CA ALA A 131 -8.69 -8.14 -1.08
C ALA A 131 -9.47 -9.40 -0.67
N THR A 132 -10.41 -9.28 0.27
CA THR A 132 -11.21 -10.41 0.75
C THR A 132 -12.30 -10.75 -0.27
N ALA A 133 -12.29 -11.99 -0.79
CA ALA A 133 -13.16 -12.45 -1.89
C ALA A 133 -14.69 -12.29 -1.66
N GLN A 134 -15.11 -12.03 -0.43
CA GLN A 134 -16.51 -11.83 -0.04
C GLN A 134 -16.96 -10.37 -0.13
N SER A 135 -16.04 -9.40 -0.18
CA SER A 135 -16.40 -7.99 -0.20
C SER A 135 -16.52 -7.49 -1.64
N ARG A 136 -17.73 -7.10 -2.05
CA ARG A 136 -17.90 -6.30 -3.27
C ARG A 136 -17.53 -4.86 -2.95
N ALA A 137 -16.24 -4.59 -2.86
CA ALA A 137 -15.69 -3.29 -2.47
C ALA A 137 -14.58 -2.85 -3.40
N TRP A 138 -14.52 -1.54 -3.68
CA TRP A 138 -13.51 -0.95 -4.55
C TRP A 138 -12.79 0.17 -3.83
N LEU A 139 -11.47 0.16 -3.89
CA LEU A 139 -10.61 1.15 -3.25
C LEU A 139 -10.03 2.09 -4.31
N ALA A 140 -10.40 3.37 -4.22
CA ALA A 140 -9.81 4.44 -5.01
C ALA A 140 -8.93 5.29 -4.08
N THR A 141 -7.62 5.34 -4.34
CA THR A 141 -6.69 6.14 -3.53
C THR A 141 -6.47 7.48 -4.21
N MET A 142 -6.79 8.58 -3.53
CA MET A 142 -6.66 9.91 -4.12
C MET A 142 -5.22 10.43 -4.02
N ASP A 143 -4.85 11.28 -4.97
CA ASP A 143 -3.62 12.04 -5.02
C ASP A 143 -3.94 13.47 -5.56
N PRO A 144 -2.98 14.42 -5.58
CA PRO A 144 -3.26 15.77 -6.06
C PRO A 144 -3.85 15.86 -7.48
N SER A 145 -3.49 14.93 -8.38
CA SER A 145 -3.99 14.84 -9.76
C SER A 145 -5.41 14.28 -9.84
N THR A 146 -5.85 13.49 -8.86
CA THR A 146 -7.20 12.90 -8.79
C THR A 146 -8.19 13.72 -7.95
N SER A 147 -7.83 14.95 -7.57
CA SER A 147 -8.65 15.85 -6.72
C SER A 147 -9.97 16.35 -7.35
N GLY A 148 -10.04 16.39 -8.68
CA GLY A 148 -11.19 16.91 -9.44
C GLY A 148 -12.30 15.88 -9.66
N VAL A 149 -13.52 16.33 -9.97
CA VAL A 149 -14.65 15.43 -10.27
C VAL A 149 -14.33 14.40 -11.37
N PRO A 150 -13.86 14.79 -12.58
CA PRO A 150 -13.62 13.79 -13.63
C PRO A 150 -12.49 12.82 -13.25
N THR A 151 -11.40 13.31 -12.66
CA THR A 151 -10.23 12.47 -12.34
C THR A 151 -10.53 11.51 -11.19
N MET A 152 -11.27 11.94 -10.16
CA MET A 152 -11.80 11.06 -9.11
C MET A 152 -12.72 9.96 -9.68
N LEU A 153 -13.61 10.30 -10.62
CA LEU A 153 -14.50 9.31 -11.23
C LEU A 153 -13.74 8.29 -12.08
N LEU A 154 -12.71 8.72 -12.80
CA LEU A 154 -11.82 7.82 -13.55
C LEU A 154 -11.10 6.85 -12.60
N GLU A 155 -10.60 7.34 -11.47
CA GLU A 155 -9.93 6.50 -10.46
C GLU A 155 -10.89 5.47 -9.85
N ILE A 156 -12.14 5.85 -9.56
CA ILE A 156 -13.17 4.91 -9.09
C ILE A 156 -13.50 3.86 -10.15
N LEU A 157 -13.65 4.27 -11.42
CA LEU A 157 -13.94 3.33 -12.51
C LEU A 157 -12.77 2.36 -12.74
N SER A 158 -11.53 2.84 -12.65
CA SER A 158 -10.31 2.02 -12.67
C SER A 158 -10.33 0.98 -11.54
N ALA A 159 -10.65 1.40 -10.31
CA ALA A 159 -10.81 0.49 -9.18
C ALA A 159 -11.94 -0.53 -9.38
N MET A 160 -12.99 -0.17 -10.12
CA MET A 160 -14.08 -1.07 -10.53
C MET A 160 -13.70 -2.02 -11.69
N GLY A 161 -12.48 -1.95 -12.21
CA GLY A 161 -11.98 -2.79 -13.29
C GLY A 161 -12.30 -2.27 -14.70
N GLU A 162 -12.75 -1.02 -14.84
CA GLU A 162 -12.90 -0.39 -16.16
C GLU A 162 -11.58 0.25 -16.61
N GLY A 163 -11.13 -0.07 -17.83
CA GLY A 163 -9.87 0.42 -18.42
C GLY A 163 -9.89 1.90 -18.83
N GLU A 164 -9.23 2.25 -19.95
CA GLU A 164 -9.16 3.64 -20.43
C GLU A 164 -10.55 4.26 -20.63
N ASN A 165 -10.95 5.05 -19.64
CA ASN A 165 -12.22 5.74 -19.62
C ASN A 165 -12.05 7.17 -20.11
N ARG A 166 -12.94 7.59 -21.01
CA ARG A 166 -13.02 8.97 -21.51
C ARG A 166 -14.47 9.41 -21.51
N GLY A 167 -14.70 10.68 -21.20
CA GLY A 167 -16.03 11.25 -21.24
C GLY A 167 -16.17 12.48 -20.37
N THR A 168 -17.34 13.10 -20.46
CA THR A 168 -17.72 14.19 -19.57
C THR A 168 -17.97 13.67 -18.15
N PRO A 169 -17.86 14.52 -17.11
CA PRO A 169 -18.19 14.13 -15.73
C PRO A 169 -19.56 13.46 -15.58
N GLN A 170 -20.55 13.88 -16.36
CA GLN A 170 -21.90 13.31 -16.35
C GLN A 170 -21.91 11.86 -16.87
N VAL A 171 -21.17 11.58 -17.94
CA VAL A 171 -21.04 10.22 -18.49
C VAL A 171 -20.30 9.32 -17.51
N LEU A 172 -19.19 9.79 -16.94
CA LEU A 172 -18.40 9.02 -15.98
C LEU A 172 -19.21 8.72 -14.71
N ALA A 173 -19.93 9.72 -14.16
CA ALA A 173 -20.79 9.52 -12.99
C ALA A 173 -21.92 8.52 -13.26
N LYS A 174 -22.52 8.58 -14.45
CA LYS A 174 -23.54 7.60 -14.86
C LYS A 174 -22.95 6.19 -14.90
N ARG A 175 -21.76 6.00 -15.45
CA ARG A 175 -21.07 4.69 -15.47
C ARG A 175 -20.81 4.15 -14.08
N VAL A 176 -20.32 4.99 -13.16
CA VAL A 176 -20.13 4.60 -11.75
C VAL A 176 -21.45 4.17 -11.14
N VAL A 177 -22.54 4.90 -11.37
CA VAL A 177 -23.88 4.53 -10.87
C VAL A 177 -24.38 3.23 -11.49
N ASP A 178 -24.17 3.02 -12.79
CA ASP A 178 -24.64 1.82 -13.50
C ASP A 178 -23.85 0.58 -13.01
N LYS A 179 -22.53 0.69 -12.79
CA LYS A 179 -21.74 -0.39 -12.16
C LYS A 179 -22.06 -0.62 -10.70
N ALA A 180 -22.32 0.45 -9.95
CA ALA A 180 -22.83 0.35 -8.59
C ALA A 180 -24.16 -0.41 -8.53
N ALA A 181 -25.05 -0.15 -9.50
CA ALA A 181 -26.36 -0.78 -9.58
C ALA A 181 -26.28 -2.30 -9.81
N GLU A 182 -25.25 -2.83 -10.49
CA GLU A 182 -25.17 -4.27 -10.77
C GLU A 182 -25.06 -5.17 -9.50
N ALA A 183 -24.75 -4.62 -8.32
CA ALA A 183 -24.86 -5.32 -7.02
C ALA A 183 -24.56 -4.43 -5.80
N LYS A 184 -25.06 -4.82 -4.61
CA LYS A 184 -24.75 -4.18 -3.31
C LYS A 184 -23.23 -4.17 -3.06
N GLY A 185 -22.64 -3.00 -2.88
CA GLY A 185 -21.19 -2.87 -2.71
C GLY A 185 -20.76 -1.62 -1.94
N LEU A 186 -19.45 -1.41 -1.83
CA LEU A 186 -18.84 -0.29 -1.12
C LEU A 186 -17.76 0.38 -1.98
N ILE A 187 -17.88 1.68 -2.20
CA ILE A 187 -16.77 2.48 -2.74
C ILE A 187 -16.01 3.06 -1.55
N ILE A 188 -14.74 2.70 -1.42
CA ILE A 188 -13.81 3.28 -0.46
C ILE A 188 -12.95 4.30 -1.19
N VAL A 189 -12.96 5.53 -0.68
CA VAL A 189 -12.11 6.61 -1.18
C VAL A 189 -11.08 6.94 -0.11
N ASP A 190 -9.84 6.56 -0.35
CA ASP A 190 -8.71 6.83 0.53
C ASP A 190 -8.04 8.16 0.18
N GLU A 191 -7.38 8.78 1.16
CA GLU A 191 -6.83 10.15 1.07
C GLU A 191 -7.87 11.20 0.62
N ALA A 192 -9.12 11.03 1.03
CA ALA A 192 -10.25 11.85 0.58
C ALA A 192 -10.13 13.34 0.96
N GLN A 193 -9.23 13.72 1.87
CA GLN A 193 -8.90 15.13 2.08
C GLN A 193 -8.30 15.80 0.84
N LEU A 194 -7.76 15.04 -0.13
CA LEU A 194 -7.24 15.60 -1.38
C LEU A 194 -8.34 15.96 -2.38
N LEU A 195 -9.57 15.49 -2.16
CA LEU A 195 -10.70 15.84 -3.02
C LEU A 195 -11.10 17.31 -2.90
N SER A 196 -11.49 17.85 -4.05
CA SER A 196 -12.21 19.12 -4.13
C SER A 196 -13.63 18.99 -3.55
N ASP A 197 -14.17 20.12 -3.09
CA ASP A 197 -15.54 20.20 -2.55
C ASP A 197 -16.57 19.65 -3.55
N LYS A 198 -16.37 19.92 -4.85
CA LYS A 198 -17.24 19.40 -5.93
C LYS A 198 -17.15 17.87 -6.09
N ALA A 199 -15.98 17.29 -5.90
CA ALA A 199 -15.80 15.84 -5.98
C ALA A 199 -16.47 15.11 -4.81
N ILE A 200 -16.36 15.64 -3.59
CA ILE A 200 -17.05 15.09 -2.42
C ILE A 200 -18.58 15.17 -2.60
N GLU A 201 -19.08 16.30 -3.10
CA GLU A 201 -20.51 16.48 -3.40
C GLU A 201 -20.99 15.51 -4.50
N GLN A 202 -20.16 15.22 -5.50
CA GLN A 202 -20.44 14.22 -6.53
C GLN A 202 -20.57 12.80 -5.94
N LEU A 203 -19.74 12.42 -4.96
CA LEU A 203 -19.87 11.14 -4.27
C LEU A 203 -21.20 11.02 -3.52
N ARG A 204 -21.61 12.09 -2.82
CA ARG A 204 -22.95 12.15 -2.20
C ARG A 204 -24.07 12.03 -3.26
N ALA A 205 -23.91 12.66 -4.42
CA ALA A 205 -24.86 12.56 -5.52
C ALA A 205 -25.02 11.12 -6.04
N ILE A 206 -23.92 10.38 -6.14
CA ILE A 206 -23.91 8.96 -6.54
C ILE A 206 -24.64 8.11 -5.50
N ASN A 207 -24.36 8.31 -4.19
CA ASN A 207 -25.06 7.59 -3.12
C ASN A 207 -26.58 7.84 -3.15
N ASP A 208 -27.01 9.09 -3.29
CA ASP A 208 -28.44 9.43 -3.36
C ASP A 208 -29.11 8.90 -4.64
N THR A 209 -28.38 8.86 -5.77
CA THR A 209 -28.91 8.37 -7.05
C THR A 209 -29.11 6.86 -7.04
N THR A 210 -28.11 6.11 -6.58
CA THR A 210 -28.18 4.64 -6.43
C THR A 210 -29.29 4.24 -5.45
N ARG A 211 -29.43 4.97 -4.34
CA ARG A 211 -30.54 4.80 -3.39
C ARG A 211 -31.91 5.01 -4.02
N ARG A 212 -32.10 6.08 -4.82
CA ARG A 212 -33.36 6.34 -5.52
C ARG A 212 -33.70 5.27 -6.57
N ARG A 213 -32.68 4.61 -7.14
CA ARG A 213 -32.86 3.48 -8.06
C ARG A 213 -33.18 2.15 -7.35
N GLY A 214 -33.27 2.13 -6.02
CA GLY A 214 -33.53 0.91 -5.24
C GLY A 214 -32.30 0.00 -5.08
N MET A 215 -31.10 0.47 -5.45
CA MET A 215 -29.87 -0.30 -5.44
C MET A 215 -28.77 0.48 -4.69
N PRO A 216 -28.92 0.71 -3.37
CA PRO A 216 -28.07 1.64 -2.65
C PRO A 216 -26.64 1.12 -2.53
N ILE A 217 -25.65 1.97 -2.82
CA ILE A 217 -24.22 1.66 -2.65
C ILE A 217 -23.65 2.36 -1.42
N GLY A 218 -22.79 1.68 -0.66
CA GLY A 218 -22.03 2.30 0.43
C GLY A 218 -20.93 3.21 -0.11
N ILE A 219 -20.62 4.29 0.60
CA ILE A 219 -19.42 5.10 0.33
C ILE A 219 -18.67 5.31 1.64
N ALA A 220 -17.40 4.94 1.70
CA ALA A 220 -16.52 5.23 2.83
C ALA A 220 -15.48 6.26 2.41
N LEU A 221 -15.49 7.43 3.07
CA LEU A 221 -14.45 8.45 2.90
C LEU A 221 -13.41 8.27 4.01
N ILE A 222 -12.17 8.00 3.64
CA ILE A 222 -11.05 7.80 4.56
C ILE A 222 -10.04 8.91 4.34
N GLY A 223 -9.51 9.49 5.42
CA GLY A 223 -8.51 10.54 5.31
C GLY A 223 -7.93 11.01 6.64
N ASN A 224 -7.24 12.15 6.59
CA ASN A 224 -6.74 12.84 7.78
C ASN A 224 -7.80 13.78 8.40
N ASP A 225 -7.43 14.57 9.41
CA ASP A 225 -8.36 15.47 10.11
C ASP A 225 -8.79 16.69 9.27
N GLU A 226 -8.10 17.01 8.17
CA GLU A 226 -8.53 18.02 7.23
C GLU A 226 -9.84 17.61 6.54
N LEU A 227 -10.06 16.31 6.30
CA LEU A 227 -11.32 15.80 5.77
C LEU A 227 -12.49 16.12 6.71
N SER A 228 -12.28 15.91 8.02
CA SER A 228 -13.29 16.24 9.04
C SER A 228 -13.55 17.74 9.07
N SER A 229 -12.50 18.55 8.96
CA SER A 229 -12.60 20.02 8.96
C SER A 229 -13.31 20.56 7.71
N LYS A 230 -13.05 19.96 6.54
CA LYS A 230 -13.76 20.23 5.29
C LYS A 230 -15.26 19.97 5.45
N ILE A 231 -15.65 18.84 6.05
CA ILE A 231 -17.05 18.40 6.13
C ILE A 231 -17.82 19.05 7.30
N SER A 232 -17.15 19.36 8.42
CA SER A 232 -17.80 19.85 9.65
C SER A 232 -17.96 21.38 9.71
N GLY A 233 -17.30 22.13 8.83
CA GLY A 233 -17.62 23.53 8.56
C GLY A 233 -17.27 24.51 9.69
N ASN A 234 -15.98 24.81 9.86
CA ASN A 234 -15.52 25.99 10.61
C ASN A 234 -15.40 27.27 9.74
N GLY A 235 -15.99 27.28 8.54
CA GLY A 235 -16.02 28.48 7.69
C GLY A 235 -17.00 28.36 6.54
N THR A 236 -17.95 29.31 6.46
CA THR A 236 -18.62 29.92 5.29
C THR A 236 -18.92 29.09 4.02
N ARG A 237 -18.92 27.75 4.03
CA ARG A 237 -19.15 26.92 2.84
C ARG A 237 -20.39 26.04 3.00
N ARG A 238 -21.53 26.53 2.51
CA ARG A 238 -22.83 25.83 2.46
C ARG A 238 -22.78 24.44 1.80
N ALA A 239 -21.78 24.18 0.94
CA ALA A 239 -21.65 22.93 0.19
C ALA A 239 -21.50 21.69 1.10
N PHE A 240 -20.84 21.80 2.25
CA PHE A 240 -20.56 20.65 3.12
C PHE A 240 -21.69 20.28 4.08
N ALA A 241 -22.65 21.18 4.33
CA ALA A 241 -23.82 20.87 5.14
C ALA A 241 -24.65 19.72 4.52
N GLN A 242 -24.71 19.68 3.18
CA GLN A 242 -25.44 18.64 2.45
C GLN A 242 -24.78 17.26 2.63
N VAL A 243 -23.48 17.17 2.40
CA VAL A 243 -22.71 15.94 2.64
C VAL A 243 -22.77 15.56 4.12
N SER A 244 -22.58 16.52 5.01
CA SER A 244 -22.57 16.31 6.46
C SER A 244 -23.86 15.69 6.99
N SER A 245 -25.01 16.08 6.43
CA SER A 245 -26.33 15.52 6.77
C SER A 245 -26.54 14.09 6.27
N ARG A 246 -25.74 13.65 5.29
CA ARG A 246 -25.81 12.32 4.66
C ARG A 246 -24.80 11.32 5.22
N VAL A 247 -23.78 11.79 5.94
CA VAL A 247 -22.85 10.93 6.67
C VAL A 247 -23.60 10.24 7.82
N ALA A 248 -23.81 8.93 7.70
CA ALA A 248 -24.50 8.13 8.71
C ALA A 248 -23.67 7.96 9.98
N GLN A 249 -22.35 7.81 9.83
CA GLN A 249 -21.45 7.66 10.96
C GLN A 249 -20.09 8.30 10.68
N ARG A 250 -19.55 8.96 11.70
CA ARG A 250 -18.20 9.53 11.71
C ARG A 250 -17.35 8.81 12.75
N ARG A 251 -16.15 8.43 12.38
CA ARG A 251 -15.14 7.89 13.29
C ARG A 251 -13.86 8.69 13.15
N VAL A 252 -13.35 9.19 14.28
CA VAL A 252 -12.07 9.89 14.36
C VAL A 252 -11.10 9.04 15.16
N ILE A 253 -9.92 8.76 14.60
CA ILE A 253 -8.87 7.93 15.20
C ILE A 253 -7.63 8.81 15.40
N LEU A 254 -7.52 9.42 16.56
CA LEU A 254 -6.51 10.46 16.82
C LEU A 254 -5.08 9.92 17.02
N LYS A 255 -4.95 8.67 17.47
CA LYS A 255 -3.67 8.01 17.74
C LYS A 255 -3.82 6.48 17.65
N PRO A 256 -2.72 5.73 17.43
CA PRO A 256 -2.75 4.28 17.55
C PRO A 256 -3.25 3.84 18.94
N ASP A 257 -4.08 2.79 18.99
CA ASP A 257 -4.46 2.18 20.25
C ASP A 257 -3.26 1.37 20.79
N PRO A 258 -2.92 1.46 22.09
CA PRO A 258 -1.80 0.68 22.63
C PRO A 258 -1.91 -0.83 22.37
N ARG A 259 -3.13 -1.38 22.29
CA ARG A 259 -3.33 -2.79 21.94
C ARG A 259 -2.89 -3.10 20.51
N ASP A 260 -3.13 -2.16 19.58
CA ASP A 260 -2.70 -2.30 18.20
C ASP A 260 -1.18 -2.28 18.10
N VAL A 261 -0.53 -1.38 18.86
CA VAL A 261 0.93 -1.29 18.88
C VAL A 261 1.54 -2.58 19.42
N SER A 262 1.00 -3.12 20.52
CA SER A 262 1.45 -4.39 21.08
C SER A 262 1.25 -5.56 20.11
N ALA A 263 0.07 -5.68 19.50
CA ALA A 263 -0.20 -6.75 18.55
C ALA A 263 0.69 -6.65 17.30
N TYR A 264 0.87 -5.43 16.78
CA TYR A 264 1.70 -5.21 15.59
C TYR A 264 3.18 -5.46 15.86
N ALA A 265 3.69 -5.00 17.02
CA ALA A 265 5.05 -5.25 17.45
C ALA A 265 5.32 -6.76 17.62
N GLN A 266 4.39 -7.48 18.25
CA GLN A 266 4.52 -8.92 18.42
C GLN A 266 4.54 -9.64 17.06
N ALA A 267 3.69 -9.24 16.12
CA ALA A 267 3.69 -9.82 14.78
C ALA A 267 5.02 -9.63 14.03
N TRP A 268 5.64 -8.46 14.17
CA TRP A 268 6.98 -8.19 13.62
C TRP A 268 8.05 -9.09 14.25
N ALA A 269 8.01 -9.26 15.58
CA ALA A 269 8.94 -10.13 16.27
C ALA A 269 8.76 -11.61 15.88
N ASP A 270 7.51 -12.10 15.87
CA ASP A 270 7.17 -13.48 15.50
C ASP A 270 7.59 -13.80 14.06
N ALA A 271 7.37 -12.88 13.12
CA ALA A 271 7.76 -13.05 11.72
C ALA A 271 9.28 -13.21 11.53
N ASN A 272 10.09 -12.77 12.51
CA ASN A 272 11.55 -12.79 12.46
C ASN A 272 12.17 -13.73 13.51
N GLY A 273 11.35 -14.46 14.27
CA GLY A 273 11.83 -15.36 15.33
C GLY A 273 12.45 -14.64 16.53
N GLU A 274 12.07 -13.39 16.76
CA GLU A 274 12.54 -12.56 17.87
C GLU A 274 11.53 -12.59 19.03
N VAL A 275 11.99 -12.28 20.25
CA VAL A 275 11.15 -12.22 21.44
C VAL A 275 11.23 -10.82 22.04
N LEU A 276 10.08 -10.17 22.22
CA LEU A 276 10.01 -8.85 22.83
C LEU A 276 9.91 -8.94 24.35
N THR A 277 10.78 -8.19 25.01
CA THR A 277 10.70 -7.84 26.41
C THR A 277 9.77 -6.65 26.62
N LYS A 278 9.39 -6.42 27.89
CA LYS A 278 8.63 -5.23 28.27
C LYS A 278 9.33 -3.92 27.87
N ARG A 279 10.66 -3.88 27.91
CA ARG A 279 11.44 -2.68 27.58
C ARG A 279 11.37 -2.33 26.10
N GLU A 280 11.46 -3.32 25.20
CA GLU A 280 11.23 -3.07 23.78
C GLU A 280 9.79 -2.63 23.53
N LEU A 281 8.82 -3.29 24.16
CA LEU A 281 7.42 -2.95 23.96
C LEU A 281 7.09 -1.53 24.43
N ASP A 282 7.55 -1.13 25.62
CA ASP A 282 7.37 0.22 26.16
C ASP A 282 8.01 1.28 25.23
N PHE A 283 9.19 0.98 24.66
CA PHE A 283 9.85 1.85 23.69
C PHE A 283 9.05 2.00 22.39
N LEU A 284 8.49 0.90 21.86
CA LEU A 284 7.65 0.91 20.67
C LEU A 284 6.33 1.65 20.88
N GLN A 285 5.76 1.57 22.09
CA GLN A 285 4.60 2.40 22.50
C GLN A 285 4.95 3.89 22.46
N ALA A 286 6.13 4.27 22.97
CA ALA A 286 6.59 5.65 22.91
C ALA A 286 6.81 6.15 21.47
N ILE A 287 7.31 5.29 20.57
CA ILE A 287 7.43 5.60 19.14
C ILE A 287 6.04 5.81 18.51
N ALA A 288 5.10 4.90 18.76
CA ALA A 288 3.77 4.95 18.18
C ALA A 288 2.94 6.16 18.65
N ALA A 289 3.26 6.73 19.81
CA ALA A 289 2.63 7.96 20.30
C ALA A 289 3.03 9.22 19.51
N ARG A 290 4.09 9.16 18.69
CA ARG A 290 4.57 10.27 17.86
C ARG A 290 3.84 10.36 16.51
N PRO A 291 3.88 11.52 15.82
CA PRO A 291 3.37 11.63 14.46
C PRO A 291 3.98 10.56 13.55
N GLY A 292 3.13 9.77 12.88
CA GLY A 292 3.55 8.62 12.08
C GLY A 292 3.05 7.28 12.65
N GLY A 293 2.74 7.19 13.95
CA GLY A 293 2.05 6.05 14.54
C GLY A 293 2.72 4.71 14.28
N LEU A 294 1.94 3.71 13.86
CA LEU A 294 2.43 2.36 13.52
C LEU A 294 3.43 2.36 12.36
N ARG A 295 3.43 3.38 11.49
CA ARG A 295 4.41 3.48 10.41
C ARG A 295 5.83 3.68 10.96
N ASN A 296 5.97 4.48 12.02
CA ASN A 296 7.27 4.66 12.65
C ASN A 296 7.72 3.37 13.35
N VAL A 297 6.79 2.62 13.94
CA VAL A 297 7.06 1.30 14.52
C VAL A 297 7.61 0.35 13.45
N GLU A 298 6.93 0.25 12.32
CA GLU A 298 7.35 -0.55 11.15
C GLU A 298 8.74 -0.17 10.66
N MET A 299 8.98 1.10 10.34
CA MET A 299 10.29 1.54 9.85
C MET A 299 11.41 1.36 10.90
N THR A 300 11.08 1.45 12.19
CA THR A 300 12.03 1.16 13.27
C THR A 300 12.37 -0.33 13.30
N PHE A 301 11.38 -1.22 13.15
CA PHE A 301 11.62 -2.65 13.05
C PHE A 301 12.48 -2.99 11.84
N GLU A 302 12.19 -2.43 10.67
CA GLU A 302 12.99 -2.66 9.45
C GLU A 302 14.47 -2.35 9.69
N GLY A 303 14.78 -1.18 10.27
CA GLY A 303 16.16 -0.80 10.59
C GLY A 303 16.78 -1.67 11.69
N ALA A 304 16.05 -1.93 12.77
CA ALA A 304 16.58 -2.66 13.92
C ALA A 304 16.83 -4.13 13.61
N LEU A 305 15.92 -4.78 12.89
CA LEU A 305 16.05 -6.17 12.46
C LEU A 305 17.13 -6.33 11.40
N LEU A 306 17.31 -5.34 10.52
CA LEU A 306 18.42 -5.38 9.55
C LEU A 306 19.77 -5.44 10.27
N VAL A 307 19.90 -4.78 11.44
CA VAL A 307 21.11 -4.87 12.26
C VAL A 307 21.14 -6.19 13.05
N SER A 308 20.07 -6.54 13.77
CA SER A 308 20.08 -7.72 14.66
C SER A 308 20.28 -9.02 13.89
N LEU A 309 19.57 -9.22 12.77
CA LEU A 309 19.66 -10.42 11.94
C LEU A 309 21.05 -10.64 11.32
N ASN A 310 21.86 -9.58 11.27
CA ASN A 310 23.21 -9.58 10.71
C ASN A 310 24.28 -9.33 11.78
N SER A 311 23.93 -9.57 13.04
CA SER A 311 24.83 -9.50 14.19
C SER A 311 24.70 -10.77 15.04
N ASP A 312 25.65 -11.00 15.94
CA ASP A 312 25.60 -12.13 16.89
C ASP A 312 24.65 -11.87 18.08
N ARG A 313 23.85 -10.79 18.05
CA ARG A 313 22.96 -10.38 19.14
C ARG A 313 21.50 -10.40 18.69
N PRO A 314 20.59 -10.97 19.49
CA PRO A 314 19.16 -10.90 19.20
C PRO A 314 18.67 -9.45 19.23
N LEU A 315 17.48 -9.21 18.66
CA LEU A 315 16.83 -7.92 18.72
C LEU A 315 16.75 -7.45 20.18
N ASN A 316 17.08 -6.19 20.40
CA ASN A 316 17.02 -5.57 21.72
C ASN A 316 16.70 -4.08 21.59
N VAL A 317 16.46 -3.43 22.73
CA VAL A 317 16.13 -2.00 22.77
C VAL A 317 17.19 -1.09 22.13
N GLU A 318 18.48 -1.44 22.17
CA GLU A 318 19.56 -0.62 21.59
C GLU A 318 19.45 -0.60 20.06
N HIS A 319 19.11 -1.75 19.46
CA HIS A 319 18.83 -1.83 18.02
C HIS A 319 17.64 -0.95 17.63
N LEU A 320 16.54 -1.00 18.40
CA LEU A 320 15.36 -0.17 18.17
C LEU A 320 15.67 1.33 18.34
N GLN A 321 16.45 1.70 19.36
CA GLN A 321 16.88 3.08 19.58
C GLN A 321 17.75 3.58 18.44
N GLY A 322 18.75 2.80 18.00
CA GLY A 322 19.62 3.15 16.90
C GLY A 322 18.84 3.35 15.59
N ALA A 323 17.94 2.43 15.28
CA ALA A 323 17.09 2.52 14.08
C ALA A 323 16.17 3.75 14.13
N PHE A 324 15.51 4.00 15.27
CA PHE A 324 14.63 5.16 15.40
C PHE A 324 15.39 6.50 15.38
N ALA A 325 16.60 6.53 15.95
CA ALA A 325 17.45 7.72 15.92
C ALA A 325 17.89 8.07 14.50
N GLN A 326 18.25 7.07 13.69
CA GLN A 326 18.56 7.27 12.27
C GLN A 326 17.34 7.74 11.47
N LEU A 327 16.16 7.19 11.76
CA LEU A 327 14.91 7.55 11.08
C LEU A 327 14.45 8.97 11.40
N SER A 328 14.44 9.34 12.68
CA SER A 328 13.82 10.58 13.16
C SER A 328 14.80 11.74 13.36
N GLY A 329 16.11 11.45 13.36
CA GLY A 329 17.14 12.40 13.80
C GLY A 329 17.09 12.72 15.30
N LEU A 330 16.28 11.99 16.08
CA LEU A 330 16.05 12.22 17.52
C LEU A 330 16.43 11.00 18.35
N ASN A 331 17.16 11.20 19.44
CA ASN A 331 17.42 10.16 20.43
C ASN A 331 16.28 10.10 21.46
N LEU A 332 15.60 8.96 21.56
CA LEU A 332 14.66 8.66 22.64
C LEU A 332 15.37 7.87 23.74
N ALA A 333 15.34 8.37 24.98
CA ALA A 333 15.72 7.57 26.14
C ALA A 333 14.66 6.48 26.37
N ALA A 334 15.12 5.29 26.75
CA ALA A 334 14.27 4.15 27.11
C ALA A 334 13.54 4.38 28.44
#